data_AF-A0A6I3BR48-F1
#
_entry.id   AF-A0A6I3BR48-F1
#
_cell.length_a   1.000
_cell.length_b   1.000
_cell.length_c   1.000
_cell.angle_alpha   90.00
_cell.angle_beta   90.00
_cell.angle_gamma   90.00
#
_symmetry.space_group_name_H-M   'P 1'
#
loop_
_entity.id
_entity.type
_entity.pdbx_description
1 polymer ?
#
loop_
_entity_poly.entity_id
_entity_poly.type
_entity_poly.pdbx_seq_one_letter_code
_entity_poly.pdbx_strand_id
1 'polypeptide(L)'
;MGASPVPEGRKGVLRSLIVILVCFALLAGNAAASEKVPHFWKRVAHCETGGKWNWGQFAHSNHRRQLEGTSYEGGLGFYVGTWRTWARAVHVLTRYPHAYMAPPVIQVKVARYGLARGGYWGSIHNGCARA
;
A
#
# COMPACT_ATOMS: atom_id res chain seq x y z
N MET A 1 -31.85 -41.47 -56.34
CA MET A 1 -32.64 -40.63 -55.42
C MET A 1 -31.89 -40.61 -54.10
N GLY A 2 -31.13 -39.53 -53.84
CA GLY A 2 -30.21 -39.41 -52.71
C GLY A 2 -30.83 -38.60 -51.57
N ALA A 3 -30.59 -39.04 -50.34
CA ALA A 3 -30.85 -38.27 -49.13
C ALA A 3 -29.52 -37.77 -48.57
N SER A 4 -29.38 -36.44 -48.46
CA SER A 4 -28.24 -35.79 -47.80
C SER A 4 -28.36 -35.90 -46.28
N PRO A 5 -27.26 -36.17 -45.56
CA PRO A 5 -27.25 -36.07 -44.10
C PRO A 5 -27.14 -34.61 -43.63
N VAL A 6 -27.90 -34.30 -42.58
CA VAL A 6 -27.94 -33.00 -41.88
C VAL A 6 -26.71 -32.88 -40.95
N PRO A 7 -25.99 -31.75 -40.90
CA PRO A 7 -24.79 -31.62 -40.09
C PRO A 7 -25.10 -31.44 -38.59
N GLU A 8 -24.52 -32.34 -37.80
CA GLU A 8 -24.60 -32.45 -36.34
C GLU A 8 -23.61 -31.48 -35.64
N GLY A 9 -23.70 -30.18 -35.94
CA GLY A 9 -22.65 -29.19 -35.56
C GLY A 9 -22.96 -28.21 -34.43
N ARG A 10 -24.18 -28.20 -33.87
CA ARG A 10 -24.65 -27.06 -33.03
C ARG A 10 -24.39 -27.16 -31.53
N LYS A 11 -24.03 -28.33 -30.98
CA LYS A 11 -23.98 -28.54 -29.52
C LYS A 11 -22.62 -28.25 -28.87
N GLY A 12 -21.52 -28.31 -29.64
CA GLY A 12 -20.15 -28.09 -29.13
C GLY A 12 -19.80 -26.62 -28.90
N VAL A 13 -20.27 -25.73 -29.78
CA VAL A 13 -19.94 -24.30 -29.74
C VAL A 13 -20.55 -23.58 -28.53
N LEU A 14 -21.78 -23.96 -28.15
CA LEU A 14 -22.50 -23.34 -27.04
C LEU A 14 -21.88 -23.66 -25.67
N ARG A 15 -21.32 -24.87 -25.51
CA ARG A 15 -20.64 -25.29 -24.27
C ARG A 15 -19.30 -24.56 -24.08
N SER A 16 -18.53 -24.37 -25.14
CA SER A 16 -17.25 -23.62 -25.08
C SER A 16 -17.45 -22.13 -24.79
N LEU A 17 -18.50 -21.51 -25.33
CA LEU A 17 -18.81 -20.10 -25.05
C LEU A 17 -19.16 -19.85 -23.58
N ILE A 18 -19.88 -20.78 -22.94
CA ILE A 18 -20.26 -20.66 -21.52
C ILE A 18 -19.03 -20.75 -20.60
N VAL A 19 -18.09 -21.65 -20.89
CA VAL A 19 -16.85 -21.78 -20.09
C VAL A 19 -15.97 -20.54 -20.22
N ILE A 20 -15.86 -19.96 -21.41
CA ILE A 20 -15.09 -18.72 -21.64
C ILE A 20 -15.74 -17.53 -20.91
N LEU A 21 -17.08 -17.41 -20.95
CA LEU A 21 -17.81 -16.36 -20.24
C LEU A 21 -17.68 -16.45 -18.71
N VAL A 22 -17.71 -17.65 -18.15
CA VAL A 22 -17.51 -17.87 -16.70
C VAL A 22 -16.08 -17.55 -16.29
N CYS A 23 -15.07 -17.91 -17.09
CA CYS A 23 -13.67 -17.52 -16.83
C CYS A 23 -13.47 -16.00 -16.89
N PHE A 24 -14.06 -15.31 -17.86
CA PHE A 24 -13.97 -13.84 -17.95
C PHE A 24 -14.68 -13.12 -16.79
N ALA A 25 -15.83 -13.64 -16.34
CA ALA A 25 -16.54 -13.08 -15.19
C ALA A 25 -15.76 -13.25 -13.87
N LEU A 26 -15.03 -14.35 -13.69
CA LEU A 26 -14.17 -14.57 -12.52
C LEU A 26 -12.88 -13.72 -12.54
N LEU A 27 -12.38 -13.33 -13.72
CA LEU A 27 -11.20 -12.47 -13.88
C LEU A 27 -11.50 -10.98 -13.69
N ALA A 28 -12.75 -10.54 -13.89
CA ALA A 28 -13.14 -9.13 -13.77
C ALA A 28 -13.49 -8.68 -12.33
N GLY A 29 -13.57 -9.63 -11.37
CA GLY A 29 -14.07 -9.36 -10.01
C GLY A 29 -13.08 -8.69 -9.04
N ASN A 30 -11.80 -8.54 -9.40
CA ASN A 30 -10.80 -7.93 -8.53
C ASN A 30 -10.43 -6.51 -8.96
N ALA A 31 -11.44 -5.69 -9.29
CA ALA A 31 -11.29 -4.25 -9.14
C ALA A 31 -11.13 -3.96 -7.64
N ALA A 32 -9.89 -4.10 -7.16
CA ALA A 32 -9.51 -3.75 -5.80
C ALA A 32 -10.04 -2.34 -5.56
N ALA A 33 -11.07 -2.24 -4.71
CA ALA A 33 -11.59 -0.95 -4.26
C ALA A 33 -10.37 -0.15 -3.83
N SER A 34 -10.11 0.97 -4.52
CA SER A 34 -8.98 1.84 -4.22
C SER A 34 -9.18 2.33 -2.80
N GLU A 35 -8.55 1.66 -1.84
CA GLU A 35 -8.72 1.96 -0.43
C GLU A 35 -8.18 3.37 -0.22
N LYS A 36 -9.11 4.29 0.02
CA LYS A 36 -8.82 5.71 0.09
C LYS A 36 -7.96 5.97 1.31
N VAL A 37 -6.79 6.57 1.10
CA VAL A 37 -5.91 7.04 2.18
C VAL A 37 -6.70 7.97 3.12
N PRO A 38 -6.77 7.67 4.44
CA PRO A 38 -7.47 8.52 5.40
C PRO A 38 -6.91 9.94 5.45
N HIS A 39 -7.79 10.93 5.68
CA HIS A 39 -7.43 12.36 5.68
C HIS A 39 -6.30 12.70 6.65
N PHE A 40 -6.30 12.07 7.83
CA PHE A 40 -5.23 12.18 8.82
C PHE A 40 -3.84 11.97 8.21
N TRP A 41 -3.65 10.88 7.46
CA TRP A 41 -2.35 10.53 6.87
C TRP A 41 -1.97 11.44 5.70
N LYS A 42 -2.97 11.93 4.95
CA LYS A 42 -2.73 12.94 3.91
C LYS A 42 -2.19 14.23 4.52
N ARG A 43 -2.72 14.67 5.67
CA ARG A 43 -2.21 15.86 6.38
C ARG A 43 -0.82 15.65 6.93
N VAL A 44 -0.55 14.49 7.53
CA VAL A 44 0.80 14.12 7.99
C VAL A 44 1.80 14.25 6.84
N ALA A 45 1.52 13.61 5.69
CA ALA A 45 2.37 13.67 4.50
C ALA A 45 2.53 15.09 3.94
N HIS A 46 1.45 15.88 3.92
CA HIS A 46 1.49 17.27 3.49
C HIS A 46 2.41 18.10 4.39
N CYS A 47 2.29 17.96 5.71
CA CYS A 47 3.14 18.65 6.68
C CYS A 47 4.60 18.22 6.63
N GLU A 48 4.87 16.95 6.34
CA GLU A 48 6.22 16.41 6.09
C GLU A 48 6.86 17.03 4.85
N THR A 49 6.09 17.14 3.77
CA THR A 49 6.56 17.69 2.48
C THR A 49 6.69 19.21 2.52
N GLY A 50 5.82 19.90 3.28
CA GLY A 50 5.83 21.36 3.47
C GLY A 50 6.90 21.88 4.44
N GLY A 51 7.92 21.06 4.78
CA GLY A 51 9.14 21.54 5.44
C GLY A 51 9.07 21.70 6.96
N LYS A 52 7.98 21.28 7.63
CA LYS A 52 7.91 21.34 9.11
C LYS A 52 8.54 20.15 9.80
N TRP A 53 9.10 19.21 9.04
CA TRP A 53 9.74 18.04 9.61
C TRP A 53 11.26 18.18 9.58
N ASN A 54 11.87 18.17 10.77
CA ASN A 54 13.32 18.16 10.91
C ASN A 54 13.84 16.72 10.95
N TRP A 55 14.14 16.17 9.76
CA TRP A 55 14.55 14.79 9.54
C TRP A 55 15.92 14.53 10.14
N GLY A 56 15.95 14.22 11.44
CA GLY A 56 17.19 13.89 12.13
C GLY A 56 17.82 15.03 12.93
N GLN A 57 17.07 16.08 13.29
CA GLN A 57 17.52 17.09 14.28
C GLN A 57 18.17 16.44 15.50
N PHE A 58 17.58 15.34 15.94
CA PHE A 58 17.99 14.61 17.12
C PHE A 58 18.73 13.32 16.79
N ALA A 59 19.02 13.02 15.52
CA ALA A 59 19.61 11.74 15.10
C ALA A 59 21.00 11.49 15.71
N HIS A 60 21.72 12.57 16.06
CA HIS A 60 23.00 12.56 16.76
C HIS A 60 22.95 13.17 18.16
N SER A 61 21.75 13.43 18.69
CA SER A 61 21.58 14.01 20.03
C SER A 61 21.32 12.92 21.07
N ASN A 62 21.66 13.21 22.33
CA ASN A 62 21.27 12.36 23.46
C ASN A 62 19.74 12.33 23.69
N HIS A 63 18.97 13.17 22.98
CA HIS A 63 17.52 13.20 22.99
C HIS A 63 16.88 12.38 21.86
N ARG A 64 17.66 11.60 21.10
CA ARG A 64 17.14 10.76 20.02
C ARG A 64 16.08 9.80 20.54
N ARG A 65 14.91 9.76 19.88
CA ARG A 65 13.83 8.86 20.27
C ARG A 65 14.06 7.45 19.74
N GLN A 66 13.42 6.49 20.39
CA GLN A 66 13.46 5.10 19.97
C GLN A 66 12.92 4.99 18.53
N LEU A 67 13.69 4.34 17.65
CA LEU A 67 13.42 4.14 16.22
C LEU A 67 13.68 5.34 15.29
N GLU A 68 14.13 6.50 15.78
CA GLU A 68 14.64 7.56 14.89
C GLU A 68 15.98 7.17 14.27
N GLY A 69 16.17 7.47 12.98
CA GLY A 69 17.37 7.16 12.22
C GLY A 69 17.96 8.35 11.49
N THR A 70 19.08 8.13 10.81
CA THR A 70 19.78 9.13 9.98
C THR A 70 19.46 9.00 8.48
N SER A 71 18.92 7.86 8.06
CA SER A 71 18.66 7.56 6.65
C SER A 71 17.17 7.51 6.36
N TYR A 72 16.72 8.36 5.44
CA TYR A 72 15.34 8.47 4.98
C TYR A 72 15.07 7.55 3.79
N GLU A 73 13.88 6.94 3.74
CA GLU A 73 13.46 6.02 2.66
C GLU A 73 12.26 6.52 1.84
N GLY A 74 11.84 7.77 1.97
CA GLY A 74 10.74 8.31 1.17
C GLY A 74 9.35 7.93 1.68
N GLY A 75 8.34 8.54 1.06
CA GLY A 75 6.94 8.33 1.41
C GLY A 75 6.48 9.10 2.65
N LEU A 76 5.66 8.46 3.48
CA LEU A 76 5.16 8.98 4.76
C LEU A 76 6.24 8.93 5.85
N GLY A 77 7.34 9.65 5.64
CA GLY A 77 8.27 9.96 6.72
C GLY A 77 9.09 8.82 7.32
N PHE A 78 9.31 7.72 6.60
CA PHE A 78 10.02 6.58 7.17
C PHE A 78 11.54 6.75 7.17
N TYR A 79 12.16 6.37 8.29
CA TYR A 79 13.57 6.01 8.33
C TYR A 79 13.76 4.57 7.84
N VAL A 80 14.91 4.27 7.21
CA VAL A 80 15.28 2.91 6.73
C VAL A 80 15.00 1.85 7.80
N GLY A 81 15.48 2.08 9.02
CA GLY A 81 15.34 1.12 10.13
C GLY A 81 13.88 0.90 10.54
N THR A 82 13.08 1.97 10.59
CA THR A 82 11.65 1.88 10.92
C THR A 82 10.86 1.16 9.85
N TRP A 83 11.08 1.50 8.57
CA TRP A 83 10.42 0.82 7.46
C TRP A 83 10.73 -0.67 7.49
N ARG A 84 12.01 -1.04 7.51
CA ARG A 84 12.44 -2.44 7.54
C ARG A 84 11.84 -3.22 8.70
N THR A 85 11.76 -2.61 9.88
CA THR A 85 11.20 -3.24 11.08
C THR A 85 9.70 -3.43 10.97
N TRP A 86 8.96 -2.36 10.65
CA TRP A 86 7.50 -2.38 10.66
C TRP A 86 6.90 -3.04 9.42
N ALA A 87 7.48 -2.82 8.23
CA ALA A 87 7.07 -3.48 7.00
C ALA A 87 7.28 -4.99 7.06
N ARG A 88 8.32 -5.46 7.77
CA ARG A 88 8.50 -6.89 8.08
C ARG A 88 7.36 -7.41 8.94
N ALA A 89 7.04 -6.68 10.02
CA ALA A 89 6.01 -7.08 10.96
C ALA A 89 4.59 -7.12 10.36
N VAL A 90 4.31 -6.31 9.34
CA VAL A 90 3.03 -6.36 8.61
C VAL A 90 3.09 -7.16 7.30
N HIS A 91 4.15 -7.94 7.10
CA HIS A 91 4.37 -8.85 5.96
C HIS A 91 4.34 -8.18 4.58
N VAL A 92 4.85 -6.95 4.47
CA VAL A 92 4.93 -6.23 3.19
C VAL A 92 6.37 -5.97 2.71
N LEU A 93 7.38 -6.21 3.56
CA LEU A 93 8.78 -5.90 3.24
C LEU A 93 9.30 -6.62 1.99
N THR A 94 8.96 -7.90 1.78
CA THR A 94 9.42 -8.65 0.61
C THR A 94 8.90 -8.05 -0.70
N ARG A 95 7.66 -7.54 -0.67
CA ARG A 95 7.02 -6.93 -1.84
C ARG A 95 7.43 -5.47 -2.03
N TYR A 96 7.70 -4.76 -0.93
CA TYR A 96 8.11 -3.36 -0.91
C TYR A 96 9.35 -3.21 -0.01
N PRO A 97 10.55 -3.49 -0.54
CA PRO A 97 11.80 -3.41 0.22
C PRO A 97 12.08 -2.03 0.81
N HIS A 98 11.65 -0.97 0.11
CA HIS A 98 11.79 0.42 0.54
C HIS A 98 10.45 1.14 0.58
N ALA A 99 10.31 2.12 1.47
CA ALA A 99 9.06 2.86 1.68
C ALA A 99 8.54 3.56 0.41
N TYR A 100 9.44 4.20 -0.36
CA TYR A 100 9.09 4.85 -1.63
C TYR A 100 8.50 3.91 -2.69
N MET A 101 8.71 2.59 -2.58
CA MET A 101 8.15 1.60 -3.51
C MET A 101 6.70 1.23 -3.18
N ALA A 102 6.29 1.43 -1.93
CA ALA A 102 4.97 1.05 -1.46
C ALA A 102 3.92 2.08 -1.91
N PRO A 103 2.73 1.65 -2.37
CA PRO A 103 1.65 2.58 -2.62
C PRO A 103 1.17 3.22 -1.30
N PRO A 104 0.55 4.41 -1.34
CA PRO A 104 0.19 5.17 -0.13
C PRO A 104 -0.61 4.40 0.93
N VAL A 105 -1.54 3.53 0.52
CA VAL A 105 -2.32 2.70 1.47
C VAL A 105 -1.43 1.72 2.26
N ILE A 106 -0.40 1.17 1.62
CA ILE A 106 0.55 0.27 2.27
C ILE A 106 1.45 1.05 3.21
N GLN A 107 1.91 2.24 2.80
CA GLN A 107 2.64 3.13 3.70
C GLN A 107 1.83 3.47 4.94
N VAL A 108 0.53 3.78 4.79
CA VAL A 108 -0.39 4.00 5.91
C VAL A 108 -0.54 2.76 6.80
N LYS A 109 -0.66 1.56 6.21
CA LYS A 109 -0.74 0.32 6.97
C LYS A 109 0.48 0.13 7.86
N VAL A 110 1.68 0.36 7.32
CA VAL A 110 2.94 0.28 8.06
C VAL A 110 3.03 1.38 9.12
N ALA A 111 2.64 2.61 8.80
CA ALA A 111 2.67 3.73 9.73
C ALA A 111 1.72 3.55 10.92
N ARG A 112 0.51 3.03 10.68
CA ARG A 112 -0.44 2.64 11.74
C ARG A 112 0.17 1.62 12.70
N TYR A 113 0.85 0.60 12.17
CA TYR A 113 1.53 -0.40 12.97
C TYR A 113 2.60 0.23 13.87
N GLY A 114 3.42 1.12 13.30
CA GLY A 114 4.47 1.83 14.02
C GLY A 114 3.91 2.75 15.11
N LEU A 115 2.91 3.58 14.77
CA LEU A 115 2.26 4.52 15.70
C LEU A 115 1.64 3.80 16.90
N ALA A 116 1.00 2.65 16.70
CA ALA A 116 0.43 1.83 17.77
C ALA A 116 1.50 1.25 18.74
N ARG A 117 2.79 1.34 18.39
CA ARG A 117 3.93 0.83 19.18
C ARG A 117 4.86 1.96 19.64
N GLY A 118 4.36 3.18 19.72
CA GLY A 118 5.13 4.35 20.15
C GLY A 118 6.00 4.95 19.04
N GLY A 119 5.83 4.54 17.79
CA GLY A 119 6.40 5.23 16.64
C GLY A 119 5.95 6.68 16.62
N TYR A 120 6.87 7.57 16.25
CA TYR A 120 6.67 9.00 16.39
C TYR A 120 6.68 9.70 15.03
N TRP A 121 5.78 10.68 14.87
CA TRP A 121 5.82 11.61 13.76
C TRP A 121 5.86 13.07 14.23
N GLY A 122 6.92 13.80 13.86
CA GLY A 122 7.13 15.23 14.15
C GLY A 122 5.92 16.10 13.83
N SER A 123 5.32 15.88 12.67
CA SER A 123 4.14 16.62 12.22
C SER A 123 2.88 16.35 13.06
N ILE A 124 2.77 15.19 13.72
CA ILE A 124 1.64 14.90 14.61
C ILE A 124 1.64 15.79 15.84
N HIS A 125 2.81 16.01 16.42
CA HIS A 125 2.94 16.71 17.70
C HIS A 125 3.05 18.23 17.55
N ASN A 126 3.52 18.72 16.41
CA ASN A 126 3.62 20.15 16.10
C ASN A 126 2.27 20.76 15.63
N GLY A 127 1.14 20.18 16.04
CA GLY A 127 -0.23 20.62 15.69
C GLY A 127 -0.68 20.30 14.27
N CYS A 128 0.22 19.86 13.40
CA CYS A 128 -0.02 19.73 11.96
C CYS A 128 -0.96 18.56 11.58
N ALA A 129 -1.04 17.51 12.41
CA ALA A 129 -1.99 16.41 12.19
C ALA A 129 -3.35 16.56 12.92
N ARG A 130 -3.46 17.52 13.86
CA ARG A 130 -4.64 17.76 14.71
C ARG A 130 -5.60 18.81 14.13
N ALA A 131 -5.17 19.62 13.15
CA ALA A 131 -6.00 20.61 12.46
C ALA A 131 -6.94 20.01 11.41
#